data_AF-A0A2V8DC54-F1
#
_entry.id   AF-A0A2V8DC54-F1
#
_cell.length_a   1.000
_cell.length_b   1.000
_cell.length_c   1.000
_cell.angle_alpha   90.00
_cell.angle_beta   90.00
_cell.angle_gamma   90.00
#
_symmetry.space_group_name_H-M   'P 1'
#
loop_
_entity.id
_entity.type
_entity.pdbx_description
1 polymer ?
#
loop_
_entity_poly.entity_id
_entity_poly.type
_entity_poly.pdbx_seq_one_letter_code
_entity_poly.pdbx_strand_id
1 'polypeptide(L)' 'MTNTPQIKNPLPGPKAKAIIDRDKSVVSPSYTRGYPLVIERGCGSMVEDVDGNVFLDCAAGIAVNS' A
#
# COMPACT_ATOMS: atom_id res chain seq x y z
N MET A 1 7.34 -13.67 -0.99
CA MET A 1 6.70 -12.79 0.01
C MET A 1 6.64 -13.55 1.33
N THR A 2 6.84 -12.90 2.47
CA THR A 2 6.75 -13.57 3.78
C THR A 2 5.29 -13.75 4.18
N ASN A 3 4.96 -14.86 4.88
CA ASN A 3 3.61 -15.11 5.42
C ASN A 3 3.40 -14.44 6.79
N THR A 4 4.15 -13.38 7.08
CA THR A 4 4.09 -12.65 8.36
C THR A 4 4.29 -11.17 8.08
N PRO A 5 3.50 -10.28 8.72
CA PRO A 5 3.69 -8.84 8.58
C PRO A 5 5.08 -8.39 9.04
N GLN A 6 5.69 -7.45 8.30
CA GLN A 6 7.02 -6.92 8.58
C GLN A 6 7.12 -5.46 8.16
N ILE A 7 7.35 -4.57 9.13
CA ILE A 7 7.59 -3.15 8.89
C ILE A 7 9.09 -2.88 9.07
N LYS A 8 9.75 -2.45 8.00
CA LYS A 8 11.22 -2.25 7.95
C LYS A 8 11.62 -0.80 8.12
N ASN A 9 10.71 0.13 7.83
CA ASN A 9 10.96 1.57 7.88
C ASN A 9 9.72 2.34 8.36
N PRO A 10 9.86 3.60 8.79
CA PRO A 10 8.73 4.47 9.07
C PRO A 10 7.82 4.60 7.85
N LEU A 11 6.51 4.58 8.10
CA LEU A 11 5.50 4.64 7.05
C LEU A 11 4.93 6.07 6.91
N PRO A 12 4.63 6.54 5.68
CA PRO A 12 5.02 5.92 4.40
C PRO A 12 6.52 6.02 4.15
N GLY A 13 7.10 5.01 3.50
CA GLY A 13 8.49 5.03 3.07
C GLY A 13 8.77 6.05 1.96
N PRO A 14 10.04 6.30 1.60
CA PRO A 14 10.42 7.37 0.68
C PRO A 14 9.83 7.19 -0.73
N LYS A 15 9.70 5.95 -1.24
CA LYS A 15 9.11 5.71 -2.56
C LYS A 15 7.60 5.90 -2.53
N ALA A 16 6.92 5.34 -1.52
CA ALA A 16 5.49 5.53 -1.33
C ALA A 16 5.16 7.02 -1.20
N LYS A 17 5.95 7.77 -0.41
CA LYS A 17 5.78 9.21 -0.24
C LYS A 17 5.89 9.97 -1.57
N ALA A 18 6.89 9.67 -2.40
CA ALA A 18 7.05 10.32 -3.70
C ALA A 18 5.84 10.10 -4.63
N ILE A 19 5.28 8.88 -4.62
CA ILE A 19 4.09 8.55 -5.42
C ILE A 19 2.85 9.26 -4.87
N ILE A 20 2.67 9.29 -3.55
CA ILE A 20 1.56 10.01 -2.89
C ILE A 20 1.62 11.51 -3.17
N ASP A 21 2.82 12.11 -3.13
CA ASP A 21 2.98 13.55 -3.41
C ASP A 21 2.67 13.87 -4.88
N ARG A 22 3.05 12.98 -5.81
CA ARG A 22 2.65 13.09 -7.22
C ARG A 22 1.13 12.94 -7.39
N ASP A 23 0.53 11.93 -6.77
CA ASP A 23 -0.92 11.64 -6.81
C ASP A 23 -1.72 12.88 -6.40
N LYS A 24 -1.35 13.54 -5.30
CA LYS A 24 -1.97 14.79 -4.82
C LYS A 24 -1.90 15.93 -5.83
N SER A 25 -0.88 15.98 -6.68
CA SER A 25 -0.68 17.06 -7.64
C SER A 25 -1.44 16.88 -8.95
N VAL A 26 -1.83 15.65 -9.30
CA VAL A 26 -2.39 15.33 -10.63
C VAL A 26 -3.76 14.66 -10.59
N VAL A 27 -4.19 14.11 -9.45
CA VAL A 27 -5.48 13.41 -9.31
C VAL A 27 -6.51 14.31 -8.64
N SER A 28 -7.76 14.24 -9.10
CA SER A 28 -8.87 14.97 -8.50
C SER A 28 -9.04 14.63 -7.02
N PRO A 29 -9.18 15.63 -6.12
CA PRO A 29 -9.42 15.41 -4.69
C PRO A 29 -10.69 14.60 -4.37
N SER A 30 -11.64 14.52 -5.30
CA SER A 30 -12.84 13.68 -5.14
C SER A 30 -12.52 12.18 -5.08
N TYR A 31 -11.37 11.75 -5.62
CA TYR A 31 -10.92 10.36 -5.52
C TYR A 31 -10.09 10.15 -4.25
N THR A 32 -10.78 9.92 -3.13
CA THR A 32 -10.16 9.84 -1.82
C THR A 32 -9.23 8.62 -1.69
N ARG A 33 -8.23 8.72 -0.80
CA ARG A 33 -7.34 7.62 -0.41
C ARG A 33 -7.68 7.24 1.02
N GLY A 34 -8.01 5.97 1.26
CA GLY A 34 -8.31 5.47 2.61
C GLY A 34 -7.09 5.33 3.51
N TYR A 35 -5.91 5.18 2.93
CA TYR A 35 -4.64 5.01 3.64
C TYR A 35 -3.45 5.42 2.74
N PRO A 36 -2.34 5.91 3.32
CA PRO A 36 -1.13 6.31 2.57
C PRO A 36 -0.28 5.08 2.21
N LEU A 37 -0.85 4.11 1.50
CA LEU A 37 -0.21 2.86 1.08
C LEU A 37 -0.08 2.81 -0.44
N VAL A 38 1.08 2.42 -0.92
CA VAL A 38 1.33 2.19 -2.35
C VAL A 38 1.84 0.76 -2.52
N ILE A 39 0.97 -0.11 -3.03
CA ILE A 39 1.21 -1.56 -3.11
C ILE A 39 2.01 -1.88 -4.39
N GLU A 40 3.06 -2.68 -4.24
CA GLU A 40 3.85 -3.23 -5.36
C GLU A 40 3.33 -4.63 -5.75
N ARG A 41 3.01 -5.49 -4.76
CA ARG A 41 2.50 -6.84 -5.01
C ARG A 41 1.60 -7.34 -3.87
N GLY A 42 0.73 -8.30 -4.17
CA GLY A 42 -0.06 -9.06 -3.20
C GLY A 42 0.00 -10.56 -3.46
N CYS A 43 -0.01 -11.38 -2.40
CA CYS A 43 -0.04 -12.84 -2.50
C CYS A 43 -0.64 -13.45 -1.22
N GLY A 44 -1.64 -14.33 -1.38
CA GLY A 44 -2.44 -14.81 -0.25
C GLY A 44 -3.05 -13.64 0.53
N SER A 45 -2.96 -13.67 1.86
CA SER A 45 -3.44 -12.57 2.73
C SER A 45 -2.38 -11.50 3.00
N MET A 46 -1.35 -11.36 2.15
CA MET A 46 -0.23 -10.43 2.36
C MET A 46 -0.11 -9.45 1.21
N VAL A 47 0.20 -8.19 1.53
CA VAL A 47 0.52 -7.12 0.55
C VAL A 47 1.86 -6.49 0.88
N GLU A 48 2.68 -6.25 -0.13
CA GLU A 48 4.02 -5.64 -0.01
C GLU A 48 3.98 -4.29 -0.70
N ASP A 49 4.39 -3.25 0.02
CA ASP A 49 4.49 -1.91 -0.52
C ASP A 49 5.77 -1.71 -1.35
N VAL A 50 5.84 -0.59 -2.07
CA VAL A 50 6.99 -0.23 -2.93
C VAL A 50 8.31 -0.04 -2.15
N ASP A 51 8.25 0.10 -0.83
CA ASP A 51 9.37 0.25 0.09
C ASP A 51 9.77 -1.08 0.78
N GLY A 52 9.07 -2.18 0.46
CA GLY A 52 9.36 -3.53 0.93
C GLY A 52 8.79 -3.88 2.30
N ASN A 53 7.85 -3.09 2.83
CA ASN A 53 7.07 -3.43 4.02
C ASN A 53 5.94 -4.40 3.66
N VAL A 54 5.67 -5.38 4.52
CA VAL A 54 4.63 -6.40 4.31
C VAL A 54 3.51 -6.21 5.35
N PHE A 55 2.27 -6.15 4.87
CA PHE A 55 1.06 -5.97 5.67
C PHE A 55 0.13 -7.16 5.51
N LEU A 56 -0.68 -7.42 6.54
CA LEU A 56 -1.82 -8.33 6.45
C LEU A 56 -2.96 -7.62 5.68
N ASP A 57 -3.48 -8.26 4.63
CA ASP A 57 -4.63 -7.76 3.87
C ASP A 57 -5.94 -8.22 4.52
N CYS A 58 -6.61 -7.28 5.18
CA CYS A 58 -7.97 -7.45 5.71
C CYS A 58 -9.04 -6.77 4.84
N ALA A 59 -8.65 -6.12 3.74
CA ALA A 59 -9.58 -5.42 2.85
C ALA A 59 -10.05 -6.33 1.72
N ALA A 60 -9.23 -7.32 1.34
CA ALA A 60 -9.46 -8.24 0.25
C ALA A 60 -9.88 -7.52 -1.06
N GLY A 61 -9.33 -6.33 -1.31
CA GLY A 61 -9.70 -5.50 -2.45
C GLY A 61 -11.21 -5.23 -2.57
N ILE A 62 -11.93 -5.07 -1.45
CA ILE A 62 -13.41 -5.03 -1.41
C ILE A 62 -13.99 -6.37 -1.88
N ALA A 63 -13.57 -7.46 -1.25
CA ALA A 63 -13.99 -8.85 -1.54
C ALA A 63 -13.77 -9.30 -3.00
N VAL A 64 -12.80 -8.71 -3.71
CA VAL A 64 -12.45 -9.09 -5.09
C VAL A 64 -11.41 -10.22 -5.11
N ASN A 65 -10.47 -10.23 -4.16
CA ASN A 65 -9.35 -11.19 -4.13
C ASN A 65 -9.47 -12.23 -3.00
N SER A 66 -10.71 -12.51 -2.55
CA SER A 66 -11.05 -13.48 -1.49
C SER A 66 -11.12 -14.93 -1.96
#